data_AF-A0A2E7LKS5-F1
#
_entry.id   AF-A0A2E7LKS5-F1
#
_cell.length_a   1.000
_cell.length_b   1.000
_cell.length_c   1.000
_cell.angle_alpha   90.00
_cell.angle_beta   90.00
_cell.angle_gamma   90.00
#
_symmetry.space_group_name_H-M   'P 1'
#
loop_
_entity.id
_entity.type
_entity.pdbx_description
1 polymer ?
#
loop_
_entity_poly.entity_id
_entity_poly.type
_entity_poly.pdbx_seq_one_letter_code
_entity_poly.pdbx_strand_id
1 'polypeptide(L)'
;MGRCYRCLAFAACLPCLASVSIADHQWCRITTPHFDLVTDIEPNNGLELARALEDFHRMAQQLLNTDREQVRPLRVLAFKNKDDFRETFDNNRIAGFMKPSFQEHLLVFGPDEGARGRFQVAFHEYTHYLLRRYSSLNLPIWFEEGFAVYLSTAQFVSPTRALVGQPVVTPNIRRILNRRPRVSQILDERYTVDWSRHVLPGVYEKAWAVVHFLYHGENTQKESIEKHIDDMLVAIDAGMSSSEAISVFTGYNSDDLIVPLRSYFQRKDLPIRTVDFEPGDRQPLDVDCLDPLEARLSLARVVMARNPLLAGRLLEDVLEDAPNDVPTLVSYSQALRGLRGKAHTIAAQALRLDASDPGANVRMAELIVSRCMEDIAALCKRNWDDAAQLYRTALKSDPERVDAAFGLGVVYVHTGKPGDAINYLLVAHRLAPWAPRINYYLGEAYRLSGNEALARLHLKKTYHWDASEDWRRRARISLSLLSLPISLSY
;
A
#
# COMPACT_ATOMS: atom_id res chain seq x y z
N MET A 1 8.46 46.09 -58.41
CA MET A 1 8.32 45.29 -57.17
C MET A 1 6.84 44.97 -56.98
N GLY A 2 6.50 43.71 -56.69
CA GLY A 2 5.15 43.30 -56.27
C GLY A 2 4.35 42.45 -57.27
N ARG A 3 4.73 41.17 -57.45
CA ARG A 3 3.80 40.13 -57.96
C ARG A 3 3.30 39.31 -56.77
N CYS A 4 2.00 39.38 -56.50
CA CYS A 4 1.30 38.60 -55.48
C CYS A 4 1.25 37.13 -55.89
N TYR A 5 1.85 36.24 -55.09
CA TYR A 5 1.59 34.81 -55.16
C TYR A 5 0.44 34.47 -54.20
N ARG A 6 -0.67 33.98 -54.75
CA ARG A 6 -1.74 33.33 -54.00
C ARG A 6 -1.26 31.95 -53.56
N CYS A 7 -1.00 31.77 -52.27
CA CYS A 7 -0.83 30.44 -51.68
C CYS A 7 -2.21 29.81 -51.46
N LEU A 8 -2.52 28.75 -52.21
CA LEU A 8 -3.59 27.81 -51.90
C LEU A 8 -3.11 26.89 -50.78
N ALA A 9 -3.60 27.12 -49.56
CA ALA A 9 -3.39 26.22 -48.43
C ALA A 9 -4.41 25.07 -48.53
N PHE A 10 -3.96 23.89 -48.93
CA PHE A 10 -4.71 22.65 -48.72
C PHE A 10 -4.60 22.29 -47.23
N ALA A 11 -5.68 22.47 -46.48
CA ALA A 11 -5.81 21.94 -45.13
C ALA A 11 -6.03 20.42 -45.22
N ALA A 12 -4.96 19.66 -45.02
CA ALA A 12 -5.07 18.22 -44.79
C ALA A 12 -5.63 18.00 -43.38
N CYS A 13 -6.93 17.67 -43.28
CA CYS A 13 -7.50 17.10 -42.07
C CYS A 13 -6.90 15.71 -41.87
N LEU A 14 -5.85 15.63 -41.04
CA LEU A 14 -5.43 14.37 -40.44
C LEU A 14 -6.57 13.88 -39.54
N PRO A 15 -7.09 12.65 -39.71
CA PRO A 15 -8.03 12.08 -38.77
C PRO A 15 -7.33 11.99 -37.41
N CYS A 16 -7.89 12.64 -36.39
CA CYS A 16 -7.57 12.34 -35.00
C CYS A 16 -7.93 10.86 -34.79
N LEU A 17 -6.93 9.99 -34.78
CA LEU A 17 -7.06 8.68 -34.15
C LEU A 17 -7.38 8.99 -32.68
N ALA A 18 -8.65 8.85 -32.29
CA ALA A 18 -9.02 8.89 -30.89
C ALA A 18 -8.18 7.81 -30.20
N SER A 19 -7.32 8.20 -29.26
CA SER A 19 -6.67 7.24 -28.38
C SER A 19 -7.75 6.41 -27.70
N VAL A 20 -7.71 5.08 -27.88
CA VAL A 20 -8.62 4.16 -27.20
C VAL A 20 -8.49 4.41 -25.70
N SER A 21 -9.60 4.64 -25.00
CA SER A 21 -9.56 4.83 -23.56
C SER A 21 -9.12 3.54 -22.88
N ILE A 22 -8.36 3.62 -21.79
CA ILE A 22 -7.99 2.44 -20.99
C ILE A 22 -9.22 1.64 -20.50
N ALA A 23 -10.37 2.31 -20.40
CA ALA A 23 -11.64 1.69 -20.05
C ALA A 23 -12.29 0.89 -21.20
N ASP A 24 -11.83 1.08 -22.44
CA ASP A 24 -12.32 0.37 -23.62
C ASP A 24 -11.47 -0.89 -23.93
N HIS A 25 -10.41 -1.12 -23.15
CA HIS A 25 -9.68 -2.39 -23.19
C HIS A 25 -10.56 -3.53 -22.69
N GLN A 26 -10.28 -4.76 -23.14
CA GLN A 26 -10.94 -5.93 -22.59
C GLN A 26 -10.32 -6.29 -21.24
N TRP A 27 -11.02 -5.97 -20.16
CA TRP A 27 -10.65 -6.35 -18.80
C TRP A 27 -11.30 -7.68 -18.44
N CYS A 28 -10.56 -8.58 -17.82
CA CYS A 28 -11.09 -9.83 -17.30
C CYS A 28 -10.75 -10.02 -15.83
N ARG A 29 -11.67 -10.69 -15.11
CA ARG A 29 -11.57 -11.06 -13.71
C ARG A 29 -11.19 -12.54 -13.58
N ILE A 30 -10.27 -12.83 -12.67
CA ILE A 30 -9.85 -14.17 -12.27
C ILE A 30 -9.84 -14.20 -10.75
N THR A 31 -10.71 -15.02 -10.15
CA THR A 31 -10.84 -15.12 -8.71
C THR A 31 -10.19 -16.41 -8.21
N THR A 32 -9.39 -16.29 -7.15
CA THR A 32 -8.76 -17.39 -6.43
C THR A 32 -9.08 -17.26 -4.94
N PRO A 33 -8.73 -18.26 -4.08
CA PRO A 33 -8.97 -18.15 -2.64
C PRO A 33 -8.37 -16.88 -2.02
N HIS A 34 -7.21 -16.42 -2.49
CA HIS A 34 -6.50 -15.28 -1.91
C HIS A 34 -6.52 -14.01 -2.77
N PHE A 35 -6.96 -14.06 -4.03
CA PHE A 35 -6.88 -12.93 -4.96
C PHE A 35 -8.15 -12.73 -5.80
N ASP A 36 -8.51 -11.47 -6.04
CA ASP A 36 -9.48 -11.01 -7.04
C ASP A 36 -8.72 -10.20 -8.09
N LEU A 37 -8.20 -10.88 -9.12
CA LEU A 37 -7.38 -10.28 -10.16
C LEU A 37 -8.26 -9.72 -11.27
N VAL A 38 -8.14 -8.42 -11.53
CA VAL A 38 -8.73 -7.72 -12.68
C VAL A 38 -7.58 -7.25 -13.57
N THR A 39 -7.59 -7.62 -14.85
CA THR A 39 -6.47 -7.35 -15.76
C THR A 39 -6.88 -7.24 -17.22
N ASP A 40 -6.17 -6.44 -18.00
CA ASP A 40 -6.24 -6.38 -19.48
C ASP A 40 -5.15 -7.26 -20.14
N ILE A 41 -4.46 -8.09 -19.36
CA ILE A 41 -3.56 -9.14 -19.83
C ILE A 41 -4.39 -10.28 -20.45
N GLU A 42 -3.87 -10.92 -21.51
CA GLU A 42 -4.58 -12.00 -22.19
C GLU A 42 -4.95 -13.14 -21.23
N PRO A 43 -6.12 -13.82 -21.39
CA PRO A 43 -6.64 -14.80 -20.44
C PRO A 43 -5.63 -15.85 -19.94
N ASN A 44 -4.84 -16.46 -20.86
CA ASN A 44 -3.85 -17.47 -20.48
C ASN A 44 -2.71 -16.90 -19.61
N ASN A 45 -2.25 -15.68 -19.92
CA ASN A 45 -1.22 -15.00 -19.17
C ASN A 45 -1.75 -14.50 -17.81
N GLY A 46 -3.02 -14.07 -17.76
CA GLY A 46 -3.71 -13.71 -16.53
C GLY A 46 -3.89 -14.91 -15.58
N LEU A 47 -4.24 -16.07 -16.13
CA LEU A 47 -4.32 -17.33 -15.37
C LEU A 47 -2.96 -17.73 -14.79
N GLU A 48 -1.88 -17.56 -15.56
CA GLU A 48 -0.53 -17.82 -15.07
C GLU A 48 -0.13 -16.88 -13.93
N LEU A 49 -0.44 -15.59 -14.05
CA LEU A 49 -0.23 -14.60 -12.99
C LEU A 49 -1.01 -14.96 -11.72
N ALA A 50 -2.29 -15.31 -11.84
CA ALA A 50 -3.11 -15.71 -10.71
C ALA A 50 -2.54 -16.93 -9.97
N ARG A 51 -2.08 -17.94 -10.72
CA ARG A 51 -1.41 -19.13 -10.15
C ARG A 51 -0.09 -18.78 -9.47
N ALA A 52 0.72 -17.92 -10.09
CA ALA A 52 1.99 -17.49 -9.53
C ALA A 52 1.81 -16.70 -8.22
N LEU A 53 0.77 -15.86 -8.12
CA LEU A 53 0.42 -15.16 -6.87
C LEU A 53 0.02 -16.14 -5.76
N GLU A 54 -0.77 -17.17 -6.09
CA GLU A 54 -1.14 -18.25 -5.16
C GLU A 54 0.07 -19.06 -4.69
N ASP A 55 0.97 -19.45 -5.60
CA ASP A 55 2.22 -20.15 -5.24
C ASP A 55 3.10 -19.27 -4.36
N PHE A 56 3.20 -17.97 -4.68
CA PHE A 56 3.94 -17.02 -3.87
C PHE A 56 3.35 -16.85 -2.48
N HIS A 57 2.02 -16.79 -2.35
CA HIS A 57 1.34 -16.71 -1.06
C HIS A 57 1.73 -17.88 -0.16
N ARG A 58 1.60 -19.13 -0.64
CA ARG A 58 1.93 -20.34 0.13
C ARG A 58 3.40 -20.38 0.53
N MET A 59 4.29 -20.10 -0.43
CA MET A 59 5.72 -20.06 -0.19
C MET A 59 6.10 -19.00 0.84
N ALA A 60 5.49 -17.81 0.78
CA ALA A 60 5.74 -16.75 1.74
C ALA A 60 5.16 -17.05 3.13
N GLN A 61 4.00 -17.70 3.24
CA GLN A 61 3.45 -18.17 4.53
C GLN A 61 4.39 -19.15 5.22
N GLN A 62 4.95 -20.10 4.46
CA GLN A 62 5.92 -21.06 4.97
C GLN A 62 7.18 -20.36 5.50
N LEU A 63 7.69 -19.36 4.77
CA LEU A 63 8.91 -18.65 5.14
C LEU A 63 8.69 -17.71 6.33
N LEU A 64 7.52 -17.09 6.43
CA LEU A 64 7.13 -16.21 7.55
C LEU A 64 6.61 -16.98 8.77
N ASN A 65 6.54 -18.31 8.69
CA ASN A 65 5.99 -19.20 9.72
C ASN A 65 4.63 -18.72 10.27
N THR A 66 3.71 -18.43 9.36
CA THR A 66 2.36 -17.92 9.69
C THR A 66 1.29 -18.83 9.09
N ASP A 67 0.33 -19.22 9.92
CA ASP A 67 -0.87 -19.99 9.57
C ASP A 67 -2.13 -19.11 9.46
N ARG A 68 -1.96 -17.79 9.60
CA ARG A 68 -3.08 -16.86 9.66
C ARG A 68 -3.81 -16.82 8.33
N GLU A 69 -5.08 -17.23 8.35
CA GLU A 69 -5.97 -17.18 7.20
C GLU A 69 -6.18 -15.74 6.70
N GLN A 70 -6.21 -15.62 5.38
CA GLN A 70 -6.63 -14.40 4.73
C GLN A 70 -8.16 -14.32 4.74
N VAL A 71 -8.71 -13.37 5.50
CA VAL A 71 -10.16 -13.24 5.72
C VAL A 71 -10.91 -12.86 4.44
N ARG A 72 -10.26 -12.14 3.51
CA ARG A 72 -10.86 -11.70 2.24
C ARG A 72 -9.81 -11.72 1.11
N PRO A 73 -10.16 -12.14 -0.12
CA PRO A 73 -9.27 -12.06 -1.27
C PRO A 73 -8.72 -10.63 -1.47
N LEU A 74 -7.44 -10.52 -1.83
CA LEU A 74 -6.77 -9.28 -2.14
C LEU A 74 -7.14 -8.87 -3.57
N ARG A 75 -7.63 -7.64 -3.76
CA ARG A 75 -7.88 -7.16 -5.11
C ARG A 75 -6.57 -6.81 -5.80
N VAL A 76 -6.41 -7.26 -7.03
CA VAL A 76 -5.22 -7.03 -7.86
C VAL A 76 -5.66 -6.38 -9.17
N LEU A 77 -5.06 -5.24 -9.52
CA LEU A 77 -5.22 -4.63 -10.84
C LEU A 77 -3.89 -4.68 -11.58
N ALA A 78 -3.80 -5.55 -12.59
CA ALA A 78 -2.58 -5.74 -13.36
C ALA A 78 -2.75 -5.18 -14.78
N PHE A 79 -1.85 -4.28 -15.17
CA PHE A 79 -1.85 -3.69 -16.51
C PHE A 79 -0.92 -4.48 -17.44
N LYS A 80 -1.38 -4.75 -18.65
CA LYS A 80 -0.60 -5.32 -19.74
C LYS A 80 0.43 -4.32 -20.25
N ASN A 81 0.05 -3.06 -20.40
CA ASN A 81 0.89 -2.02 -20.97
C ASN A 81 1.36 -1.03 -19.90
N LYS A 82 2.63 -0.69 -19.99
CA LYS A 82 3.31 0.28 -19.13
C LYS A 82 2.85 1.71 -19.34
N ASP A 83 2.59 2.12 -20.58
CA ASP A 83 2.16 3.49 -20.88
C ASP A 83 0.74 3.71 -20.35
N ASP A 84 -0.15 2.72 -20.49
CA ASP A 84 -1.49 2.75 -19.91
C ASP A 84 -1.45 2.85 -18.38
N PHE A 85 -0.60 2.04 -17.72
CA PHE A 85 -0.38 2.14 -16.27
C PHE A 85 0.07 3.56 -15.88
N ARG A 86 1.04 4.12 -16.59
CA ARG A 86 1.62 5.45 -16.29
C ARG A 86 0.63 6.57 -16.49
N GLU A 87 -0.10 6.56 -17.60
CA GLU A 87 -1.12 7.55 -17.92
C GLU A 87 -2.27 7.49 -16.91
N THR A 88 -2.68 6.27 -16.54
CA THR A 88 -3.76 6.04 -15.57
C THR A 88 -3.44 6.67 -14.20
N PHE A 89 -2.19 6.56 -13.73
CA PHE A 89 -1.79 7.04 -12.39
C PHE A 89 -1.01 8.36 -12.38
N ASP A 90 -0.80 8.98 -13.55
CA ASP A 90 0.02 10.19 -13.73
C ASP A 90 1.37 10.08 -13.00
N ASN A 91 2.03 8.92 -13.13
CA ASN A 91 3.27 8.64 -12.41
C ASN A 91 4.23 7.73 -13.19
N ASN A 92 5.34 8.30 -13.62
CA ASN A 92 6.37 7.59 -14.38
C ASN A 92 7.46 6.93 -13.51
N ARG A 93 7.38 7.04 -12.19
CA ARG A 93 8.46 6.66 -11.25
C ARG A 93 8.24 5.35 -10.52
N ILE A 94 7.05 4.78 -10.56
CA ILE A 94 6.72 3.53 -9.87
C ILE A 94 6.32 2.46 -10.90
N ALA A 95 6.55 1.20 -10.58
CA ALA A 95 6.13 0.05 -11.42
C ALA A 95 4.90 -0.66 -10.84
N GLY A 96 4.66 -0.48 -9.55
CA GLY A 96 3.48 -0.95 -8.83
C GLY A 96 3.38 -0.24 -7.50
N PHE A 97 2.27 -0.47 -6.80
CA PHE A 97 2.06 0.00 -5.43
C PHE A 97 0.94 -0.78 -4.76
N MET A 98 1.08 -0.97 -3.45
CA MET A 98 -0.04 -1.26 -2.56
C MET A 98 -0.79 0.01 -2.18
N LYS A 99 -2.11 0.00 -2.34
CA LYS A 99 -3.00 1.04 -1.81
C LYS A 99 -3.79 0.46 -0.64
N PRO A 100 -3.52 0.89 0.60
CA PRO A 100 -4.42 0.58 1.68
C PRO A 100 -5.70 1.42 1.51
N SER A 101 -6.86 0.79 1.43
CA SER A 101 -8.15 1.46 1.63
C SER A 101 -8.87 0.83 2.82
N PHE A 102 -9.94 1.47 3.28
CA PHE A 102 -10.76 0.91 4.35
C PHE A 102 -11.57 -0.29 3.85
N GLN A 103 -12.03 -0.27 2.59
CA GLN A 103 -12.90 -1.31 2.05
C GLN A 103 -12.09 -2.48 1.46
N GLU A 104 -10.98 -2.19 0.80
CA GLU A 104 -10.18 -3.17 0.04
C GLU A 104 -8.68 -2.85 0.07
N HIS A 105 -7.87 -3.90 0.17
CA HIS A 105 -6.44 -3.81 -0.12
C HIS A 105 -6.27 -4.03 -1.59
N LEU A 106 -5.57 -3.10 -2.21
CA LEU A 106 -5.41 -3.11 -3.63
C LEU A 106 -3.94 -3.17 -3.96
N LEU A 107 -3.57 -4.22 -4.67
CA LEU A 107 -2.30 -4.33 -5.36
C LEU A 107 -2.48 -3.83 -6.79
N VAL A 108 -1.69 -2.84 -7.22
CA VAL A 108 -1.70 -2.36 -8.60
C VAL A 108 -0.31 -2.41 -9.19
N PHE A 109 -0.15 -2.93 -10.39
CA PHE A 109 1.14 -2.92 -11.07
C PHE A 109 1.03 -2.93 -12.59
N GLY A 110 2.05 -2.35 -13.24
CA GLY A 110 2.31 -2.53 -14.67
C GLY A 110 3.27 -3.69 -14.93
N PRO A 111 3.60 -3.97 -16.20
CA PRO A 111 4.47 -5.09 -16.56
C PRO A 111 5.89 -4.94 -16.00
N ASP A 112 6.57 -6.05 -15.74
CA ASP A 112 7.99 -6.04 -15.36
C ASP A 112 8.87 -5.50 -16.49
N GLU A 113 9.97 -4.82 -16.12
CA GLU A 113 10.89 -4.19 -17.07
C GLU A 113 12.32 -4.74 -16.96
N GLY A 114 13.01 -4.80 -18.11
CA GLY A 114 14.45 -5.04 -18.18
C GLY A 114 14.84 -6.46 -17.76
N ALA A 115 15.89 -6.58 -16.94
CA ALA A 115 16.42 -7.87 -16.47
C ALA A 115 15.65 -8.44 -15.26
N ARG A 116 14.49 -7.89 -14.91
CA ARG A 116 13.67 -8.36 -13.79
C ARG A 116 13.07 -9.73 -14.09
N GLY A 117 12.90 -10.52 -13.03
CA GLY A 117 12.18 -11.78 -13.11
C GLY A 117 10.69 -11.56 -13.42
N ARG A 118 10.04 -12.59 -13.97
CA ARG A 118 8.60 -12.56 -14.23
C ARG A 118 7.82 -12.40 -12.93
N PHE A 119 6.88 -11.45 -12.89
CA PHE A 119 6.01 -11.07 -11.76
C PHE A 119 6.73 -10.45 -10.55
N GLN A 120 7.98 -9.99 -10.74
CA GLN A 120 8.81 -9.51 -9.64
C GLN A 120 8.20 -8.27 -8.95
N VAL A 121 7.60 -7.35 -9.70
CA VAL A 121 6.90 -6.19 -9.12
C VAL A 121 5.72 -6.63 -8.25
N ALA A 122 4.91 -7.59 -8.73
CA ALA A 122 3.77 -8.09 -7.99
C ALA A 122 4.19 -8.75 -6.67
N PHE A 123 5.24 -9.57 -6.70
CA PHE A 123 5.80 -10.24 -5.51
C PHE A 123 6.42 -9.25 -4.51
N HIS A 124 7.09 -8.21 -5.00
CA HIS A 124 7.64 -7.15 -4.15
C HIS A 124 6.53 -6.43 -3.37
N GLU A 125 5.51 -5.94 -4.08
CA GLU A 125 4.40 -5.22 -3.46
C GLU A 125 3.55 -6.12 -2.54
N TYR A 126 3.35 -7.38 -2.94
CA TYR A 126 2.65 -8.34 -2.09
C TYR A 126 3.44 -8.72 -0.83
N THR A 127 4.77 -8.71 -0.88
CA THR A 127 5.60 -8.88 0.34
C THR A 127 5.31 -7.78 1.36
N HIS A 128 5.20 -6.52 0.92
CA HIS A 128 4.81 -5.41 1.81
C HIS A 128 3.45 -5.66 2.46
N TYR A 129 2.48 -6.22 1.73
CA TYR A 129 1.19 -6.61 2.28
C TYR A 129 1.33 -7.66 3.39
N LEU A 130 2.09 -8.74 3.13
CA LEU A 130 2.29 -9.82 4.08
C LEU A 130 2.98 -9.34 5.36
N LEU A 131 4.06 -8.55 5.22
CA LEU A 131 4.78 -7.98 6.37
C LEU A 131 3.87 -7.11 7.23
N ARG A 132 3.11 -6.18 6.63
CA ARG A 132 2.24 -5.26 7.38
C ARG A 132 1.01 -5.94 7.96
N ARG A 133 0.56 -7.07 7.38
CA ARG A 133 -0.56 -7.85 7.89
C ARG A 133 -0.14 -8.77 9.04
N TYR A 134 1.01 -9.43 8.93
CA TYR A 134 1.39 -10.52 9.83
C TYR A 134 2.44 -10.14 10.87
N SER A 135 3.29 -9.13 10.61
CA SER A 135 4.26 -8.66 11.60
C SER A 135 3.59 -7.86 12.71
N SER A 136 3.92 -8.21 13.96
CA SER A 136 3.60 -7.39 15.13
C SER A 136 4.58 -6.24 15.34
N LEU A 137 5.75 -6.28 14.70
CA LEU A 137 6.86 -5.33 14.88
C LEU A 137 6.74 -4.13 13.96
N ASN A 138 7.22 -2.96 14.40
CA ASN A 138 7.56 -1.87 13.48
C ASN A 138 8.92 -2.16 12.84
N LEU A 139 8.88 -2.82 11.68
CA LEU A 139 10.10 -3.16 10.95
C LEU A 139 10.77 -1.89 10.42
N PRO A 140 12.11 -1.79 10.47
CA PRO A 140 12.81 -0.66 9.89
C PRO A 140 12.67 -0.69 8.35
N ILE A 141 12.52 0.49 7.75
CA ILE A 141 12.25 0.64 6.30
C ILE A 141 13.29 -0.10 5.44
N TRP A 142 14.58 -0.04 5.79
CA TRP A 142 15.62 -0.74 5.03
C TRP A 142 15.41 -2.26 5.03
N PHE A 143 14.85 -2.83 6.10
CA PHE A 143 14.56 -4.25 6.17
C PHE A 143 13.31 -4.57 5.37
N GLU A 144 12.21 -3.82 5.53
CA GLU A 144 10.98 -4.02 4.73
C GLU A 144 11.29 -4.02 3.23
N GLU A 145 12.01 -2.99 2.75
CA GLU A 145 12.34 -2.86 1.34
C GLU A 145 13.35 -3.91 0.87
N GLY A 146 14.39 -4.18 1.67
CA GLY A 146 15.40 -5.19 1.33
C GLY A 146 14.82 -6.60 1.28
N PHE A 147 13.89 -6.91 2.19
CA PHE A 147 13.21 -8.19 2.27
C PHE A 147 12.16 -8.35 1.16
N ALA A 148 11.42 -7.29 0.84
CA ALA A 148 10.54 -7.27 -0.32
C ALA A 148 11.31 -7.50 -1.62
N VAL A 149 12.48 -6.87 -1.81
CA VAL A 149 13.35 -7.18 -2.96
C VAL A 149 13.84 -8.63 -2.89
N TYR A 150 14.25 -9.13 -1.73
CA TYR A 150 14.75 -10.50 -1.56
C TYR A 150 13.69 -11.55 -1.92
N LEU A 151 12.48 -11.46 -1.37
CA LEU A 151 11.39 -12.37 -1.69
C LEU A 151 10.90 -12.25 -3.13
N SER A 152 10.91 -11.03 -3.70
CA SER A 152 10.48 -10.82 -5.10
C SER A 152 11.26 -11.63 -6.14
N THR A 153 12.42 -12.16 -5.76
CA THR A 153 13.26 -13.01 -6.61
C THR A 153 12.82 -14.46 -6.71
N ALA A 154 11.69 -14.81 -6.08
CA ALA A 154 11.15 -16.15 -6.06
C ALA A 154 11.01 -16.74 -7.48
N GLN A 155 11.55 -17.94 -7.67
CA GLN A 155 11.41 -18.73 -8.88
C GLN A 155 10.84 -20.10 -8.52
N PHE A 156 9.67 -20.43 -9.06
CA PHE A 156 8.99 -21.70 -8.82
C PHE A 156 9.57 -22.76 -9.76
N VAL A 157 10.41 -23.65 -9.22
CA VAL A 157 11.04 -24.74 -9.98
C VAL A 157 10.17 -26.00 -10.01
N SER A 158 9.20 -26.10 -9.12
CA SER A 158 8.13 -27.10 -9.13
C SER A 158 6.90 -26.58 -8.37
N PRO A 159 5.74 -27.26 -8.45
CA PRO A 159 4.52 -26.87 -7.72
C PRO A 159 4.63 -26.85 -6.18
N THR A 160 5.73 -27.35 -5.62
CA THR A 160 5.97 -27.42 -4.16
C THR A 160 7.35 -26.90 -3.77
N ARG A 161 8.08 -26.25 -4.69
CA ARG A 161 9.46 -25.79 -4.44
C ARG A 161 9.77 -24.49 -5.16
N ALA A 162 10.30 -23.53 -4.41
CA ALA A 162 10.78 -22.26 -4.92
C ALA A 162 12.25 -21.99 -4.54
N LEU A 163 12.92 -21.21 -5.36
CA LEU A 163 14.25 -20.66 -5.11
C LEU A 163 14.12 -19.15 -4.84
N VAL A 164 14.74 -18.66 -3.77
CA VAL A 164 14.60 -17.28 -3.29
C VAL A 164 15.96 -16.70 -2.91
N GLY A 165 16.15 -15.40 -3.16
CA GLY A 165 17.39 -14.68 -2.89
C GLY A 165 18.31 -14.59 -4.11
N GLN A 166 17.79 -14.83 -5.32
CA GLN A 166 18.60 -14.71 -6.53
C GLN A 166 19.21 -13.29 -6.63
N PRO A 167 20.42 -13.15 -7.19
CA PRO A 167 21.03 -11.84 -7.33
C PRO A 167 20.20 -10.93 -8.25
N VAL A 168 19.55 -9.92 -7.67
CA VAL A 168 18.78 -8.90 -8.42
C VAL A 168 19.72 -7.97 -9.22
N VAL A 169 21.02 -8.02 -8.90
CA VAL A 169 22.05 -7.20 -9.50
C VAL A 169 23.22 -8.08 -9.94
N THR A 170 23.49 -8.12 -11.25
CA THR A 170 24.75 -8.64 -11.80
C THR A 170 25.28 -7.71 -12.90
N PRO A 171 26.62 -7.51 -13.07
CA PRO A 171 27.77 -7.94 -12.27
C PRO A 171 28.52 -6.75 -11.63
N ASN A 172 27.87 -5.84 -10.91
CA ASN A 172 28.60 -4.75 -10.26
C ASN A 172 28.00 -4.25 -8.95
N ILE A 173 27.57 -5.18 -8.07
CA ILE A 173 27.16 -4.88 -6.70
C ILE A 173 28.24 -4.06 -5.95
N ARG A 174 29.53 -4.31 -6.24
CA ARG A 174 30.64 -3.50 -5.74
C ARG A 174 30.52 -2.02 -6.13
N ARG A 175 30.14 -1.71 -7.38
CA ARG A 175 29.88 -0.35 -7.84
C ARG A 175 28.67 0.27 -7.12
N ILE A 176 27.63 -0.52 -6.85
CA ILE A 176 26.44 -0.04 -6.12
C ILE A 176 26.78 0.29 -4.66
N LEU A 177 27.45 -0.62 -3.95
CA LEU A 177 27.87 -0.42 -2.56
C LEU A 177 28.76 0.82 -2.39
N ASN A 178 29.53 1.17 -3.42
CA ASN A 178 30.44 2.33 -3.40
C ASN A 178 29.74 3.66 -3.69
N ARG A 179 28.54 3.66 -4.26
CA ARG A 179 27.79 4.89 -4.58
C ARG A 179 27.04 5.37 -3.34
N ARG A 180 26.87 6.69 -3.23
CA ARG A 180 25.95 7.29 -2.25
C ARG A 180 24.51 6.79 -2.48
N PRO A 181 23.68 6.69 -1.42
CA PRO A 181 24.04 6.83 0.00
C PRO A 181 24.91 5.68 0.52
N ARG A 182 25.69 5.91 1.58
CA ARG A 182 26.48 4.86 2.24
C ARG A 182 25.56 3.83 2.90
N VAL A 183 26.10 2.63 3.16
CA VAL A 183 25.36 1.57 3.87
C VAL A 183 24.92 2.04 5.27
N SER A 184 25.77 2.72 6.03
CA SER A 184 25.35 3.24 7.34
C SER A 184 24.22 4.28 7.26
N GLN A 185 24.14 5.05 6.16
CA GLN A 185 23.05 6.01 5.95
C GLN A 185 21.71 5.30 5.69
N ILE A 186 21.72 4.10 5.08
CA ILE A 186 20.49 3.33 4.88
C ILE A 186 19.93 2.74 6.18
N LEU A 187 20.76 2.60 7.22
CA LEU A 187 20.35 2.12 8.53
C LEU A 187 19.78 3.25 9.41
N ASP A 188 20.00 4.52 9.08
CA ASP A 188 19.44 5.64 9.83
C ASP A 188 17.99 5.92 9.39
N GLU A 189 17.05 5.70 10.30
CA GLU A 189 15.62 5.95 10.10
C GLU A 189 15.34 7.38 9.61
N ARG A 190 16.08 8.38 10.11
CA ARG A 190 15.92 9.78 9.70
C ARG A 190 16.25 10.01 8.24
N TYR A 191 17.10 9.16 7.67
CA TYR A 191 17.47 9.19 6.25
C TYR A 191 16.47 8.41 5.38
N THR A 192 15.79 7.41 5.95
CA THR A 192 14.94 6.46 5.20
C THR A 192 13.46 6.82 5.12
N VAL A 193 12.95 7.65 6.04
CA VAL A 193 11.53 8.01 6.09
C VAL A 193 11.03 8.75 4.83
N ASP A 194 11.91 9.46 4.11
CA ASP A 194 11.56 10.13 2.85
C ASP A 194 11.70 9.24 1.59
N TRP A 195 12.10 7.98 1.75
CA TRP A 195 12.26 7.04 0.63
C TRP A 195 10.94 6.70 -0.06
N SER A 196 9.81 6.81 0.65
CA SER A 196 8.46 6.70 0.07
C SER A 196 8.18 7.68 -1.09
N ARG A 197 9.03 8.71 -1.27
CA ARG A 197 8.88 9.75 -2.29
C ARG A 197 9.95 9.74 -3.38
N HIS A 198 11.10 9.13 -3.11
CA HIS A 198 12.24 9.15 -4.01
C HIS A 198 12.78 7.74 -4.14
N VAL A 199 12.55 7.11 -5.30
CA VAL A 199 13.36 5.98 -5.78
C VAL A 199 14.79 6.49 -5.87
N LEU A 200 15.56 6.37 -4.78
CA LEU A 200 16.96 6.72 -4.77
C LEU A 200 17.71 5.55 -5.43
N PRO A 201 18.29 5.74 -6.63
CA PRO A 201 18.98 4.65 -7.31
C PRO A 201 20.08 4.08 -6.42
N GLY A 202 20.12 2.75 -6.23
CA GLY A 202 21.11 2.11 -5.37
C GLY A 202 20.73 2.04 -3.89
N VAL A 203 19.50 2.37 -3.50
CA VAL A 203 19.00 2.16 -2.13
C VAL A 203 18.39 0.77 -1.96
N TYR A 204 17.44 0.40 -2.82
CA TYR A 204 16.83 -0.93 -2.82
C TYR A 204 17.86 -2.04 -2.94
N GLU A 205 18.87 -1.85 -3.79
CA GLU A 205 19.95 -2.81 -3.99
C GLU A 205 20.86 -2.92 -2.77
N LYS A 206 21.05 -1.84 -2.00
CA LYS A 206 21.80 -1.89 -0.73
C LYS A 206 20.99 -2.52 0.38
N ALA A 207 19.70 -2.19 0.48
CA ALA A 207 18.77 -2.81 1.41
C ALA A 207 18.71 -4.33 1.19
N TRP A 208 18.55 -4.77 -0.07
CA TRP A 208 18.65 -6.17 -0.47
C TRP A 208 20.01 -6.76 -0.10
N ALA A 209 21.11 -6.06 -0.36
CA ALA A 209 22.45 -6.57 -0.05
C ALA A 209 22.65 -6.80 1.46
N VAL A 210 22.13 -5.91 2.31
CA VAL A 210 22.16 -6.08 3.77
C VAL A 210 21.28 -7.26 4.18
N VAL A 211 20.02 -7.31 3.73
CA VAL A 211 19.10 -8.40 4.08
C VAL A 211 19.64 -9.75 3.62
N HIS A 212 20.14 -9.84 2.39
CA HIS A 212 20.76 -11.06 1.89
C HIS A 212 21.97 -11.46 2.71
N PHE A 213 22.80 -10.51 3.15
CA PHE A 213 23.93 -10.80 4.04
C PHE A 213 23.47 -11.27 5.43
N LEU A 214 22.38 -10.74 5.97
CA LEU A 214 21.84 -11.21 7.26
C LEU A 214 21.32 -12.64 7.17
N TYR A 215 20.61 -13.01 6.09
CA TYR A 215 20.04 -14.36 5.94
C TYR A 215 21.05 -15.45 5.56
N HIS A 216 22.21 -15.08 5.02
CA HIS A 216 23.14 -16.04 4.42
C HIS A 216 24.62 -15.84 4.80
N GLY A 217 24.91 -14.74 5.49
CA GLY A 217 26.24 -14.38 5.93
C GLY A 217 26.56 -14.91 7.32
N GLU A 218 27.77 -14.61 7.76
CA GLU A 218 28.30 -15.00 9.06
C GLU A 218 28.68 -13.75 9.85
N ASN A 219 28.56 -13.82 11.17
CA ASN A 219 28.98 -12.77 12.10
C ASN A 219 30.53 -12.75 12.24
N THR A 220 31.06 -11.84 13.06
CA THR A 220 32.51 -11.77 13.32
C THR A 220 33.11 -13.03 13.96
N GLN A 221 32.28 -13.89 14.55
CA GLN A 221 32.64 -15.17 15.15
C GLN A 221 32.48 -16.36 14.18
N LYS A 222 32.13 -16.11 12.91
CA LYS A 222 31.87 -17.11 11.86
C LYS A 222 30.63 -17.97 12.10
N GLU A 223 29.65 -17.46 12.83
CA GLU A 223 28.36 -18.11 13.03
C GLU A 223 27.31 -17.49 12.12
N SER A 224 26.32 -18.28 11.70
CA SER A 224 25.21 -17.79 10.86
C SER A 224 24.45 -16.67 11.56
N ILE A 225 24.29 -15.54 10.86
CA ILE A 225 23.55 -14.38 11.40
C ILE A 225 22.05 -14.64 11.44
N GLU A 226 21.52 -15.51 10.58
CA GLU A 226 20.08 -15.74 10.39
C GLU A 226 19.33 -15.98 11.71
N LYS A 227 19.94 -16.74 12.62
CA LYS A 227 19.35 -17.11 13.91
C LYS A 227 19.09 -15.92 14.85
N HIS A 228 19.70 -14.77 14.56
CA HIS A 228 19.63 -13.56 15.38
C HIS A 228 18.78 -12.46 14.74
N ILE A 229 18.23 -12.66 13.54
CA ILE A 229 17.47 -11.63 12.83
C ILE A 229 16.22 -11.23 13.63
N ASP A 230 15.46 -12.19 14.14
CA ASP A 230 14.22 -11.92 14.87
C ASP A 230 14.50 -11.12 16.16
N ASP A 231 15.49 -11.54 16.95
CA ASP A 231 15.92 -10.82 18.16
C ASP A 231 16.42 -9.41 17.84
N MET A 232 17.16 -9.25 16.73
CA MET A 232 17.63 -7.96 16.25
C MET A 232 16.46 -7.04 15.88
N LEU A 233 15.46 -7.54 15.17
CA LEU A 233 14.27 -6.75 14.78
C LEU A 233 13.41 -6.39 16.00
N VAL A 234 13.28 -7.30 16.98
CA VAL A 234 12.60 -7.03 18.26
C VAL A 234 13.32 -5.92 19.02
N ALA A 235 14.65 -5.95 19.08
CA ALA A 235 15.44 -4.90 19.74
C ALA A 235 15.25 -3.53 19.06
N ILE A 236 15.20 -3.51 17.72
CA ILE A 236 14.95 -2.28 16.96
C ILE A 236 13.55 -1.72 17.25
N ASP A 237 12.52 -2.57 17.25
CA ASP A 237 11.14 -2.17 17.56
C ASP A 237 11.04 -1.56 18.99
N ALA A 238 11.74 -2.18 19.95
CA ALA A 238 11.86 -1.74 21.34
C ALA A 238 12.63 -0.41 21.50
N GLY A 239 13.25 0.12 20.44
CA GLY A 239 13.87 1.44 20.40
C GLY A 239 15.39 1.45 20.23
N MET A 240 16.03 0.29 20.09
CA MET A 240 17.45 0.23 19.70
C MET A 240 17.62 0.80 18.28
N SER A 241 18.68 1.60 18.06
CA SER A 241 18.95 2.09 16.71
C SER A 241 19.37 0.92 15.79
N SER A 242 19.00 0.96 14.50
CA SER A 242 19.43 -0.10 13.56
C SER A 242 20.96 -0.24 13.49
N SER A 243 21.70 0.87 13.61
CA SER A 243 23.17 0.87 13.63
C SER A 243 23.76 0.15 14.85
N GLU A 244 23.12 0.30 16.01
CA GLU A 244 23.49 -0.39 17.24
C GLU A 244 23.11 -1.86 17.17
N ALA A 245 21.90 -2.18 16.72
CA ALA A 245 21.42 -3.55 16.58
C ALA A 245 22.32 -4.37 15.63
N ILE A 246 22.68 -3.82 14.47
CA ILE A 246 23.65 -4.47 13.57
C ILE A 246 24.96 -4.76 14.29
N SER A 247 25.49 -3.79 15.06
CA SER A 247 26.74 -3.98 15.80
C SER A 247 26.64 -5.08 16.86
N VAL A 248 25.55 -5.11 17.63
CA VAL A 248 25.32 -6.08 18.71
C VAL A 248 25.13 -7.50 18.16
N PHE A 249 24.27 -7.67 17.16
CA PHE A 249 23.85 -8.99 16.70
C PHE A 249 24.77 -9.59 15.62
N THR A 250 25.56 -8.78 14.93
CA THR A 250 26.51 -9.27 13.90
C THR A 250 27.98 -9.14 14.32
N GLY A 251 28.26 -8.33 15.35
CA GLY A 251 29.63 -7.97 15.75
C GLY A 251 30.34 -7.00 14.79
N TYR A 252 29.73 -6.65 13.65
CA TYR A 252 30.31 -5.69 12.70
C TYR A 252 29.94 -4.26 13.04
N ASN A 253 30.90 -3.35 12.99
CA ASN A 253 30.62 -1.93 13.07
C ASN A 253 29.73 -1.50 11.88
N SER A 254 28.56 -0.94 12.18
CA SER A 254 27.60 -0.48 11.16
C SER A 254 28.14 0.63 10.26
N ASP A 255 29.07 1.46 10.72
CA ASP A 255 29.73 2.48 9.90
C ASP A 255 30.65 1.88 8.81
N ASP A 256 31.19 0.69 9.09
CA ASP A 256 32.12 -0.03 8.21
C ASP A 256 31.51 -1.29 7.60
N LEU A 257 30.19 -1.48 7.69
CA LEU A 257 29.46 -2.67 7.19
C LEU A 257 29.70 -2.92 5.69
N ILE A 258 30.10 -1.90 4.94
CA ILE A 258 30.52 -2.04 3.53
C ILE A 258 31.69 -3.03 3.34
N VAL A 259 32.58 -3.18 4.32
CA VAL A 259 33.75 -4.07 4.23
C VAL A 259 33.33 -5.54 4.22
N PRO A 260 32.61 -6.06 5.24
CA PRO A 260 32.13 -7.44 5.21
C PRO A 260 31.17 -7.70 4.04
N LEU A 261 30.30 -6.76 3.69
CA LEU A 261 29.43 -6.88 2.51
C LEU A 261 30.23 -7.08 1.22
N ARG A 262 31.29 -6.30 0.99
CA ARG A 262 32.14 -6.47 -0.19
C ARG A 262 32.81 -7.84 -0.22
N SER A 263 33.31 -8.33 0.92
CA SER A 263 33.92 -9.66 1.03
C SER A 263 32.90 -10.75 0.71
N TYR A 264 31.70 -10.65 1.28
CA TYR A 264 30.60 -11.58 1.04
C TYR A 264 30.19 -11.63 -0.44
N PHE A 265 30.03 -10.48 -1.09
CA PHE A 265 29.64 -10.39 -2.50
C PHE A 265 30.79 -10.63 -3.50
N GLN A 266 31.99 -10.99 -3.04
CA GLN A 266 33.08 -11.48 -3.92
C GLN A 266 33.00 -12.99 -4.19
N ARG A 267 32.12 -13.71 -3.49
CA ARG A 267 31.91 -15.14 -3.72
C ARG A 267 31.48 -15.39 -5.17
N LYS A 268 32.04 -16.45 -5.77
CA LYS A 268 31.73 -16.86 -7.14
C LYS A 268 30.24 -17.18 -7.29
N ASP A 269 29.70 -17.88 -6.30
CA ASP A 269 28.31 -18.29 -6.21
C ASP A 269 27.71 -17.71 -4.93
N LEU A 270 26.59 -16.98 -5.09
CA LEU A 270 25.83 -16.46 -3.95
C LEU A 270 24.83 -17.53 -3.49
N PRO A 271 24.68 -17.73 -2.17
CA PRO A 271 23.73 -18.70 -1.65
C PRO A 271 22.30 -18.29 -1.97
N ILE A 272 21.49 -19.29 -2.30
CA ILE A 272 20.07 -19.15 -2.65
C ILE A 272 19.30 -20.03 -1.66
N ARG A 273 18.18 -19.51 -1.15
CA ARG A 273 17.30 -20.26 -0.27
C ARG A 273 16.37 -21.14 -1.10
N THR A 274 16.30 -22.42 -0.75
CA THR A 274 15.25 -23.31 -1.25
C THR A 274 14.11 -23.33 -0.24
N VAL A 275 12.88 -23.13 -0.71
CA VAL A 275 11.68 -23.17 0.12
C VAL A 275 10.77 -24.26 -0.43
N ASP A 276 10.56 -25.31 0.36
CA ASP A 276 9.53 -26.31 0.11
C ASP A 276 8.21 -25.84 0.72
N PHE A 277 7.11 -25.92 -0.01
CA PHE A 277 5.79 -25.44 0.44
C PHE A 277 4.68 -26.38 -0.05
N GLU A 278 3.53 -26.31 0.62
CA GLU A 278 2.38 -27.17 0.31
C GLU A 278 1.86 -26.93 -1.13
N PRO A 279 1.45 -27.98 -1.85
CA PRO A 279 0.90 -27.83 -3.19
C PRO A 279 -0.43 -27.05 -3.14
N GLY A 280 -0.63 -26.16 -4.12
CA GLY A 280 -1.91 -25.46 -4.28
C GLY A 280 -3.01 -26.33 -4.89
N ASP A 281 -4.24 -25.87 -4.74
CA ASP A 281 -5.37 -26.42 -5.49
C ASP A 281 -5.15 -26.25 -7.00
N ARG A 282 -5.37 -27.32 -7.75
CA ARG A 282 -5.22 -27.37 -9.21
C ARG A 282 -6.55 -27.29 -9.93
N GLN A 283 -7.63 -26.95 -9.23
CA GLN A 283 -8.91 -26.70 -9.87
C GLN A 283 -8.75 -25.71 -11.06
N PRO A 284 -9.54 -25.92 -12.13
CA PRO A 284 -9.66 -24.93 -13.19
C PRO A 284 -10.04 -23.59 -12.58
N LEU A 285 -9.38 -22.53 -13.03
CA LEU A 285 -9.74 -21.17 -12.69
C LEU A 285 -10.53 -20.62 -13.87
N ASP A 286 -11.65 -19.97 -13.58
CA ASP A 286 -12.47 -19.34 -14.58
C ASP A 286 -11.95 -17.93 -14.90
N VAL A 287 -12.16 -17.50 -16.14
CA VAL A 287 -11.88 -16.15 -16.62
C VAL A 287 -13.19 -15.49 -17.01
N ASP A 288 -13.56 -14.45 -16.28
CA ASP A 288 -14.81 -13.71 -16.49
C ASP A 288 -14.49 -12.33 -17.06
N CYS A 289 -14.69 -12.13 -18.36
CA CYS A 289 -14.38 -10.86 -19.00
C CYS A 289 -15.49 -9.83 -18.76
N LEU A 290 -15.10 -8.71 -18.15
CA LEU A 290 -15.98 -7.65 -17.71
C LEU A 290 -16.63 -6.95 -18.89
N ASP A 291 -17.87 -6.54 -18.71
CA ASP A 291 -18.49 -5.61 -19.64
C ASP A 291 -17.87 -4.19 -19.51
N PRO A 292 -18.11 -3.29 -20.48
CA PRO A 292 -17.52 -1.95 -20.47
C PRO A 292 -17.91 -1.09 -19.25
N LEU A 293 -19.09 -1.29 -18.66
CA LEU A 293 -19.57 -0.54 -17.50
C LEU A 293 -18.86 -1.03 -16.23
N GLU A 294 -18.76 -2.35 -16.07
CA GLU A 294 -18.03 -2.99 -14.99
C GLU A 294 -16.54 -2.63 -15.01
N ALA A 295 -15.92 -2.63 -16.21
CA ALA A 295 -14.53 -2.21 -16.38
C ALA A 295 -14.31 -0.76 -15.92
N ARG A 296 -15.19 0.17 -16.32
CA ARG A 296 -15.16 1.58 -15.89
C ARG A 296 -15.28 1.71 -14.37
N LEU A 297 -16.21 1.00 -13.76
CA LEU A 297 -16.40 0.98 -12.31
C LEU A 297 -15.18 0.45 -11.57
N SER A 298 -14.63 -0.68 -12.02
CA SER A 298 -13.42 -1.27 -11.46
C SER A 298 -12.23 -0.31 -11.54
N LEU A 299 -12.00 0.30 -12.70
CA LEU A 299 -10.94 1.30 -12.89
C LEU A 299 -11.15 2.54 -12.02
N ALA A 300 -12.37 3.10 -12.00
CA ALA A 300 -12.68 4.31 -11.25
C ALA A 300 -12.34 4.18 -9.75
N ARG A 301 -12.67 3.03 -9.14
CA ARG A 301 -12.36 2.73 -7.72
C ARG A 301 -10.86 2.76 -7.43
N VAL A 302 -10.07 2.23 -8.36
CA VAL A 302 -8.61 2.17 -8.22
C VAL A 302 -8.00 3.56 -8.36
N VAL A 303 -8.32 4.26 -9.47
CA VAL A 303 -7.68 5.52 -9.86
C VAL A 303 -8.08 6.68 -8.96
N MET A 304 -9.24 6.59 -8.28
CA MET A 304 -9.80 7.57 -7.33
C MET A 304 -8.78 8.32 -6.47
N ALA A 305 -7.80 7.61 -5.91
CA ALA A 305 -6.85 8.20 -4.95
C ALA A 305 -5.71 8.97 -5.61
N ARG A 306 -5.32 8.60 -6.83
CA ARG A 306 -4.18 9.16 -7.57
C ARG A 306 -4.63 10.12 -8.66
N ASN A 307 -5.66 9.73 -9.41
CA ASN A 307 -6.26 10.50 -10.48
C ASN A 307 -7.79 10.61 -10.28
N PRO A 308 -8.25 11.42 -9.31
CA PRO A 308 -9.69 11.59 -9.02
C PRO A 308 -10.47 12.20 -10.19
N LEU A 309 -9.81 12.96 -11.08
CA LEU A 309 -10.44 13.52 -12.27
C LEU A 309 -10.78 12.43 -13.29
N LEU A 310 -9.84 11.51 -13.56
CA LEU A 310 -10.13 10.34 -14.39
C LEU A 310 -11.21 9.47 -13.77
N ALA A 311 -11.14 9.21 -12.45
CA ALA A 311 -12.20 8.47 -11.75
C ALA A 311 -13.57 9.13 -11.94
N GLY A 312 -13.64 10.46 -11.79
CA GLY A 312 -14.87 11.22 -11.97
C GLY A 312 -15.45 11.05 -13.37
N ARG A 313 -14.62 11.13 -14.42
CA ARG A 313 -15.06 10.92 -15.82
C ARG A 313 -15.59 9.50 -16.05
N LEU A 314 -14.85 8.48 -15.61
CA LEU A 314 -15.28 7.08 -15.73
C LEU A 314 -16.62 6.83 -15.03
N LEU A 315 -16.86 7.50 -13.89
CA LEU A 315 -18.11 7.37 -13.14
C LEU A 315 -19.25 8.21 -13.76
N GLU A 316 -18.95 9.33 -14.40
CA GLU A 316 -19.92 10.09 -15.20
C GLU A 316 -20.45 9.23 -16.34
N ASP A 317 -19.57 8.58 -17.11
CA ASP A 317 -19.97 7.64 -18.17
C ASP A 317 -20.94 6.56 -17.65
N VAL A 318 -20.64 5.98 -16.48
CA VAL A 318 -21.51 4.96 -15.86
C VAL A 318 -22.88 5.54 -15.47
N LEU A 319 -22.91 6.78 -14.97
CA LEU A 319 -24.15 7.45 -14.56
C LEU A 319 -25.00 7.94 -15.74
N GLU A 320 -24.44 8.03 -16.96
CA GLU A 320 -25.25 8.31 -18.17
C GLU A 320 -26.21 7.15 -18.44
N ASP A 321 -25.74 5.91 -18.28
CA ASP A 321 -26.54 4.70 -18.47
C ASP A 321 -27.37 4.34 -17.22
N ALA A 322 -26.81 4.60 -16.03
CA ALA A 322 -27.41 4.23 -14.74
C ALA A 322 -27.49 5.43 -13.76
N PRO A 323 -28.32 6.47 -14.04
CA PRO A 323 -28.30 7.74 -13.30
C PRO A 323 -28.72 7.66 -11.83
N ASN A 324 -29.38 6.57 -11.43
CA ASN A 324 -29.85 6.33 -10.08
C ASN A 324 -29.08 5.20 -9.37
N ASP A 325 -27.97 4.72 -9.94
CA ASP A 325 -27.14 3.73 -9.27
C ASP A 325 -26.46 4.33 -8.04
N VAL A 326 -26.94 3.96 -6.85
CA VAL A 326 -26.50 4.52 -5.57
C VAL A 326 -25.00 4.29 -5.32
N PRO A 327 -24.43 3.08 -5.50
CA PRO A 327 -23.00 2.84 -5.36
C PRO A 327 -22.12 3.71 -6.26
N THR A 328 -22.55 3.95 -7.51
CA THR A 328 -21.85 4.83 -8.45
C THR A 328 -21.95 6.29 -8.03
N LEU A 329 -23.12 6.76 -7.57
CA LEU A 329 -23.27 8.12 -7.02
C LEU A 329 -22.37 8.34 -5.79
N VAL A 330 -22.26 7.34 -4.91
CA VAL A 330 -21.34 7.37 -3.75
C VAL A 330 -19.89 7.52 -4.21
N SER A 331 -19.46 6.67 -5.14
CA SER A 331 -18.11 6.71 -5.71
C SER A 331 -17.84 8.02 -6.44
N TYR A 332 -18.82 8.55 -7.18
CA TYR A 332 -18.70 9.80 -7.91
C TYR A 332 -18.58 10.99 -6.96
N SER A 333 -19.40 11.01 -5.89
CA SER A 333 -19.23 11.98 -4.80
C SER A 333 -17.80 11.94 -4.24
N GLN A 334 -17.21 10.75 -4.07
CA GLN A 334 -15.82 10.58 -3.60
C GLN A 334 -14.78 11.14 -4.58
N ALA A 335 -15.01 11.02 -5.88
CA ALA A 335 -14.12 11.54 -6.93
C ALA A 335 -14.06 13.08 -6.97
N LEU A 336 -15.11 13.76 -6.52
CA LEU A 336 -15.25 15.21 -6.55
C LEU A 336 -14.40 15.94 -5.48
N ARG A 337 -13.09 15.70 -5.48
CA ARG A 337 -12.13 16.35 -4.57
C ARG A 337 -12.06 17.86 -4.86
N GLY A 338 -12.14 18.68 -3.81
CA GLY A 338 -12.16 20.15 -3.92
C GLY A 338 -13.51 20.75 -4.30
N LEU A 339 -14.44 19.95 -4.86
CA LEU A 339 -15.78 20.38 -5.26
C LEU A 339 -16.84 20.00 -4.20
N ARG A 340 -16.64 20.47 -2.97
CA ARG A 340 -17.44 20.05 -1.80
C ARG A 340 -18.95 20.21 -1.96
N GLY A 341 -19.40 21.33 -2.54
CA GLY A 341 -20.81 21.57 -2.77
C GLY A 341 -21.43 20.51 -3.70
N LYS A 342 -20.77 20.22 -4.82
CA LYS A 342 -21.22 19.17 -5.77
C LYS A 342 -21.17 17.80 -5.11
N ALA A 343 -20.07 17.47 -4.41
CA ALA A 343 -19.93 16.20 -3.70
C ALA A 343 -21.06 15.98 -2.68
N HIS A 344 -21.42 17.01 -1.92
CA HIS A 344 -22.52 16.97 -0.96
C HIS A 344 -23.88 16.80 -1.65
N THR A 345 -24.15 17.51 -2.75
CA THR A 345 -25.39 17.35 -3.52
C THR A 345 -25.56 15.91 -4.03
N ILE A 346 -24.48 15.32 -4.56
CA ILE A 346 -24.48 13.93 -5.05
C ILE A 346 -24.66 12.93 -3.89
N ALA A 347 -23.98 13.10 -2.77
CA ALA A 347 -24.16 12.24 -1.60
C ALA A 347 -25.59 12.32 -1.03
N ALA A 348 -26.17 13.52 -1.01
CA ALA A 348 -27.56 13.72 -0.61
C ALA A 348 -28.55 13.11 -1.60
N GLN A 349 -28.23 13.06 -2.90
CA GLN A 349 -29.02 12.34 -3.89
C GLN A 349 -29.00 10.83 -3.62
N ALA A 350 -27.82 10.25 -3.39
CA ALA A 350 -27.68 8.84 -3.02
C ALA A 350 -28.55 8.49 -1.80
N LEU A 351 -28.52 9.30 -0.73
CA LEU A 351 -29.35 9.12 0.45
C LEU A 351 -30.86 9.31 0.23
N ARG A 352 -31.27 10.12 -0.76
CA ARG A 352 -32.70 10.26 -1.13
C ARG A 352 -33.21 9.02 -1.86
N LEU A 353 -32.35 8.39 -2.66
CA LEU A 353 -32.67 7.17 -3.40
C LEU A 353 -32.70 5.96 -2.44
N ASP A 354 -31.71 5.86 -1.56
CA ASP A 354 -31.68 4.86 -0.49
C ASP A 354 -31.07 5.47 0.79
N ALA A 355 -31.93 5.74 1.77
CA ALA A 355 -31.53 6.30 3.06
C ALA A 355 -30.81 5.29 3.96
N SER A 356 -30.93 3.99 3.68
CA SER A 356 -30.31 2.89 4.43
C SER A 356 -28.99 2.41 3.85
N ASP A 357 -28.65 2.87 2.63
CA ASP A 357 -27.41 2.48 1.96
C ASP A 357 -26.19 2.86 2.82
N PRO A 358 -25.36 1.88 3.21
CA PRO A 358 -24.24 2.14 4.09
C PRO A 358 -23.17 3.03 3.44
N GLY A 359 -22.97 2.94 2.12
CA GLY A 359 -22.02 3.77 1.39
C GLY A 359 -22.40 5.25 1.36
N ALA A 360 -23.68 5.54 1.11
CA ALA A 360 -24.24 6.89 1.09
C ALA A 360 -24.20 7.53 2.48
N ASN A 361 -24.54 6.76 3.52
CA ASN A 361 -24.43 7.20 4.92
C ASN A 361 -22.98 7.54 5.30
N VAL A 362 -22.02 6.64 5.01
CA VAL A 362 -20.58 6.90 5.23
C VAL A 362 -20.13 8.13 4.47
N ARG A 363 -20.46 8.24 3.19
CA ARG A 363 -20.01 9.34 2.34
C ARG A 363 -20.48 10.69 2.86
N MET A 364 -21.75 10.78 3.26
CA MET A 364 -22.30 11.99 3.85
C MET A 364 -21.61 12.34 5.18
N ALA A 365 -21.38 11.34 6.03
CA ALA A 365 -20.68 11.52 7.30
C ALA A 365 -19.24 12.02 7.11
N GLU A 366 -18.51 11.49 6.13
CA GLU A 366 -17.17 11.94 5.76
C GLU A 366 -17.13 13.43 5.38
N LEU A 367 -18.11 13.89 4.58
CA LEU A 367 -18.21 15.28 4.18
C LEU A 367 -18.49 16.21 5.37
N ILE A 368 -19.33 15.77 6.32
CA ILE A 368 -19.61 16.50 7.56
C ILE A 368 -18.35 16.58 8.43
N VAL A 369 -17.66 15.45 8.64
CA VAL A 369 -16.42 15.38 9.42
C VAL A 369 -15.32 16.23 8.80
N SER A 370 -15.12 16.15 7.49
CA SER A 370 -14.10 16.93 6.78
C SER A 370 -14.33 18.44 6.94
N ARG A 371 -15.59 18.89 6.90
CA ARG A 371 -15.94 20.30 7.16
C ARG A 371 -15.58 20.70 8.60
N CYS A 372 -15.90 19.85 9.56
CA CYS A 372 -15.64 20.12 10.97
C CYS A 372 -14.16 20.14 11.37
N MET A 373 -13.32 19.41 10.65
CA MET A 373 -11.86 19.44 10.86
C MET A 373 -11.23 20.75 10.38
N GLU A 374 -11.91 21.52 9.52
CA GLU A 374 -11.39 22.75 8.92
C GLU A 374 -12.03 24.02 9.50
N ASP A 375 -13.24 23.94 10.03
CA ASP A 375 -14.01 25.07 10.56
C ASP A 375 -13.81 25.34 12.07
N ILE A 376 -14.33 26.48 12.55
CA ILE A 376 -14.27 26.91 13.96
C ILE A 376 -15.17 26.03 14.86
N ALA A 377 -14.62 25.62 16.01
CA ALA A 377 -15.13 24.59 16.93
C ALA A 377 -16.61 24.67 17.35
N ALA A 378 -17.23 25.86 17.43
CA ALA A 378 -18.59 26.02 17.93
C ALA A 378 -19.67 25.44 16.99
N LEU A 379 -19.46 25.49 15.67
CA LEU A 379 -20.37 24.91 14.67
C LEU A 379 -20.23 23.39 14.53
N CYS A 380 -19.19 22.81 15.14
CA CYS A 380 -18.84 21.41 14.92
C CYS A 380 -19.57 20.44 15.86
N LYS A 381 -20.02 20.85 17.05
CA LYS A 381 -20.64 19.93 18.02
C LYS A 381 -21.84 19.16 17.43
N ARG A 382 -22.81 19.88 16.85
CA ARG A 382 -23.99 19.26 16.21
C ARG A 382 -23.59 18.38 15.02
N ASN A 383 -22.62 18.84 14.22
CA ASN A 383 -22.14 18.09 13.06
C ASN A 383 -21.44 16.78 13.44
N TRP A 384 -20.72 16.72 14.57
CA TRP A 384 -20.15 15.48 15.09
C TRP A 384 -21.22 14.47 15.48
N ASP A 385 -22.32 14.92 16.10
CA ASP A 385 -23.45 14.06 16.46
C ASP A 385 -24.18 13.53 15.21
N ASP A 386 -24.41 14.40 14.21
CA ASP A 386 -25.02 14.02 12.94
C ASP A 386 -24.16 13.00 12.17
N ALA A 387 -22.84 13.22 12.10
CA ALA A 387 -21.91 12.28 11.49
C ALA A 387 -21.85 10.94 12.23
N ALA A 388 -21.84 10.96 13.57
CA ALA A 388 -21.89 9.74 14.36
C ALA A 388 -23.17 8.93 14.08
N GLN A 389 -24.31 9.60 13.94
CA GLN A 389 -25.56 8.93 13.65
C GLN A 389 -25.55 8.26 12.27
N LEU A 390 -25.03 8.94 11.25
CA LEU A 390 -24.88 8.37 9.91
C LEU A 390 -23.97 7.14 9.89
N TYR A 391 -22.81 7.20 10.56
CA TYR A 391 -21.94 6.02 10.66
C TYR A 391 -22.59 4.86 11.43
N ARG A 392 -23.36 5.14 12.49
CA ARG A 392 -24.13 4.09 13.20
C ARG A 392 -25.20 3.47 12.29
N THR A 393 -25.86 4.25 11.45
CA THR A 393 -26.80 3.72 10.45
C THR A 393 -26.07 2.80 9.46
N ALA A 394 -24.91 3.22 8.96
CA ALA A 394 -24.11 2.37 8.07
C ALA A 394 -23.70 1.05 8.74
N LEU A 395 -23.26 1.08 10.01
CA LEU A 395 -22.89 -0.11 10.76
C LEU A 395 -24.06 -1.02 11.14
N LYS A 396 -25.30 -0.50 11.18
CA LYS A 396 -26.49 -1.34 11.33
C LYS A 396 -26.74 -2.18 10.08
N SER A 397 -26.52 -1.61 8.90
CA SER A 397 -26.69 -2.30 7.61
C SER A 397 -25.50 -3.22 7.31
N ASP A 398 -24.28 -2.78 7.64
CA ASP A 398 -23.03 -3.51 7.40
C ASP A 398 -22.11 -3.41 8.65
N PRO A 399 -22.22 -4.36 9.60
CA PRO A 399 -21.46 -4.32 10.86
C PRO A 399 -19.94 -4.43 10.70
N GLU A 400 -19.45 -4.99 9.58
CA GLU A 400 -18.01 -5.14 9.30
C GLU A 400 -17.45 -3.98 8.46
N ARG A 401 -18.23 -2.90 8.28
CA ARG A 401 -17.82 -1.79 7.45
C ARG A 401 -16.71 -0.97 8.10
N VAL A 402 -15.49 -1.18 7.62
CA VAL A 402 -14.26 -0.59 8.18
C VAL A 402 -14.27 0.93 8.15
N ASP A 403 -14.72 1.56 7.06
CA ASP A 403 -14.76 3.02 6.91
C ASP A 403 -15.72 3.67 7.92
N ALA A 404 -16.87 3.05 8.20
CA ALA A 404 -17.83 3.51 9.19
C ALA A 404 -17.33 3.34 10.63
N ALA A 405 -16.74 2.18 10.95
CA ALA A 405 -16.11 1.94 12.25
C ALA A 405 -14.95 2.92 12.50
N PHE A 406 -14.09 3.11 11.50
CA PHE A 406 -13.04 4.11 11.53
C PHE A 406 -13.61 5.52 11.72
N GLY A 407 -14.62 5.90 10.95
CA GLY A 407 -15.27 7.21 11.02
C GLY A 407 -15.86 7.52 12.41
N LEU A 408 -16.52 6.54 13.04
CA LEU A 408 -16.95 6.68 14.44
C LEU A 408 -15.78 6.85 15.39
N GLY A 409 -14.73 6.05 15.22
CA GLY A 409 -13.49 6.17 15.97
C GLY A 409 -12.93 7.60 15.93
N VAL A 410 -12.83 8.18 14.74
CA VAL A 410 -12.40 9.56 14.51
C VAL A 410 -13.30 10.55 15.24
N VAL A 411 -14.62 10.41 15.11
CA VAL A 411 -15.59 11.28 15.81
C VAL A 411 -15.40 11.22 17.33
N TYR A 412 -15.17 10.03 17.88
CA TYR A 412 -14.96 9.84 19.31
C TYR A 412 -13.62 10.40 19.82
N VAL A 413 -12.54 10.31 19.02
CA VAL A 413 -11.27 11.01 19.32
C VAL A 413 -11.51 12.52 19.41
N HIS A 414 -12.18 13.11 18.42
CA HIS A 414 -12.40 14.56 18.37
C HIS A 414 -13.44 15.07 19.39
N THR A 415 -14.30 14.21 19.91
CA THR A 415 -15.28 14.55 20.96
C THR A 415 -14.81 14.20 22.37
N GLY A 416 -13.54 13.83 22.54
CA GLY A 416 -12.93 13.60 23.86
C GLY A 416 -13.37 12.30 24.53
N LYS A 417 -13.76 11.29 23.76
CA LYS A 417 -14.22 9.98 24.24
C LYS A 417 -13.27 8.86 23.80
N PRO A 418 -12.02 8.82 24.31
CA PRO A 418 -11.00 7.90 23.81
C PRO A 418 -11.35 6.42 24.03
N GLY A 419 -12.08 6.07 25.09
CA GLY A 419 -12.52 4.68 25.32
C GLY A 419 -13.46 4.17 24.22
N ASP A 420 -14.48 4.96 23.86
CA ASP A 420 -15.36 4.65 22.73
C ASP A 420 -14.58 4.59 21.41
N ALA A 421 -13.66 5.53 21.20
CA ALA A 421 -12.81 5.56 20.01
C ALA A 421 -12.02 4.26 19.85
N ILE A 422 -11.36 3.78 20.91
CA ILE A 422 -10.55 2.54 20.89
C ILE A 422 -11.42 1.36 20.46
N ASN A 423 -12.64 1.22 20.99
CA ASN A 423 -13.52 0.10 20.64
C ASN A 423 -13.82 0.01 19.14
N TYR A 424 -14.23 1.12 18.51
CA TYR A 424 -14.53 1.13 17.08
C TYR A 424 -13.26 1.05 16.20
N LEU A 425 -12.18 1.69 16.63
CA LEU A 425 -10.92 1.67 15.90
C LEU A 425 -10.24 0.30 15.94
N LEU A 426 -10.42 -0.50 17.00
CA LEU A 426 -9.93 -1.87 17.06
C LEU A 426 -10.67 -2.80 16.08
N VAL A 427 -11.98 -2.60 15.89
CA VAL A 427 -12.75 -3.31 14.85
C VAL A 427 -12.19 -2.94 13.47
N ALA A 428 -12.01 -1.65 13.20
CA ALA A 428 -11.42 -1.19 11.95
C ALA A 428 -10.00 -1.74 11.74
N HIS A 429 -9.16 -1.76 12.79
CA HIS A 429 -7.80 -2.28 12.76
C HIS A 429 -7.73 -3.79 12.57
N ARG A 430 -8.68 -4.56 13.10
CA ARG A 430 -8.74 -6.02 12.87
C ARG A 430 -8.89 -6.33 11.38
N LEU A 431 -9.70 -5.53 10.68
CA LEU A 431 -9.98 -5.71 9.25
C LEU A 431 -8.95 -5.00 8.37
N ALA A 432 -8.37 -3.90 8.85
CA ALA A 432 -7.38 -3.09 8.15
C ALA A 432 -6.14 -2.70 8.98
N PRO A 433 -5.33 -3.68 9.46
CA PRO A 433 -4.23 -3.42 10.39
C PRO A 433 -3.08 -2.62 9.78
N TRP A 434 -2.89 -2.72 8.47
CA TRP A 434 -1.87 -1.99 7.69
C TRP A 434 -2.24 -0.52 7.44
N ALA A 435 -3.48 -0.09 7.74
CA ALA A 435 -3.97 1.22 7.32
C ALA A 435 -3.36 2.34 8.19
N PRO A 436 -2.55 3.25 7.63
CA PRO A 436 -1.84 4.24 8.46
C PRO A 436 -2.80 5.17 9.21
N ARG A 437 -3.92 5.55 8.59
CA ARG A 437 -4.92 6.41 9.25
C ARG A 437 -5.58 5.72 10.46
N ILE A 438 -5.91 4.43 10.39
CA ILE A 438 -6.45 3.69 11.54
C ILE A 438 -5.42 3.66 12.67
N ASN A 439 -4.16 3.34 12.33
CA ASN A 439 -3.07 3.34 13.31
C ASN A 439 -2.87 4.74 13.93
N TYR A 440 -2.95 5.81 13.16
CA TYR A 440 -2.83 7.17 13.71
C TYR A 440 -3.89 7.46 14.77
N TYR A 441 -5.16 7.20 14.44
CA TYR A 441 -6.26 7.48 15.35
C TYR A 441 -6.31 6.53 16.54
N LEU A 442 -5.87 5.27 16.40
CA LEU A 442 -5.63 4.38 17.55
C LEU A 442 -4.54 4.95 18.46
N GLY A 443 -3.43 5.39 17.86
CA GLY A 443 -2.33 6.03 18.55
C GLY A 443 -2.77 7.26 19.35
N GLU A 444 -3.58 8.13 18.73
CA GLU A 444 -4.16 9.30 19.40
C GLU A 444 -5.15 8.91 20.50
N ALA A 445 -6.01 7.91 20.27
CA ALA A 445 -6.96 7.46 21.27
C ALA A 445 -6.24 6.88 22.51
N TYR A 446 -5.19 6.08 22.31
CA TYR A 446 -4.34 5.56 23.39
C TYR A 446 -3.55 6.67 24.09
N ARG A 447 -3.05 7.66 23.36
CA ARG A 447 -2.37 8.82 23.95
C ARG A 447 -3.32 9.59 24.87
N LEU A 448 -4.56 9.84 24.42
CA LEU A 448 -5.60 10.53 25.19
C LEU A 448 -6.08 9.70 26.40
N SER A 449 -6.03 8.37 26.33
CA SER A 449 -6.35 7.49 27.45
C SER A 449 -5.17 7.20 28.39
N GLY A 450 -3.99 7.77 28.13
CA GLY A 450 -2.78 7.59 28.95
C GLY A 450 -2.03 6.26 28.74
N ASN A 451 -2.36 5.48 27.70
CA ASN A 451 -1.62 4.25 27.37
C ASN A 451 -0.46 4.54 26.41
N GLU A 452 0.66 5.00 26.96
CA GLU A 452 1.82 5.44 26.18
C GLU A 452 2.41 4.34 25.29
N ALA A 453 2.50 3.09 25.79
CA ALA A 453 3.09 1.99 25.06
C ALA A 453 2.34 1.70 23.75
N LEU A 454 1.01 1.56 23.83
CA LEU A 454 0.18 1.33 22.63
C LEU A 454 0.08 2.58 21.75
N ALA A 455 0.10 3.78 22.34
CA ALA A 455 0.16 5.01 21.57
C ALA A 455 1.42 5.05 20.69
N ARG A 456 2.59 4.76 21.27
CA ARG A 456 3.87 4.74 20.56
C ARG A 456 3.89 3.68 19.46
N LEU A 457 3.39 2.48 19.73
CA LEU A 457 3.29 1.39 18.76
C LEU A 457 2.53 1.82 17.50
N HIS A 458 1.31 2.32 17.65
CA HIS A 458 0.46 2.67 16.51
C HIS A 458 0.89 3.96 15.79
N LEU A 459 1.42 4.95 16.52
CA LEU A 459 1.93 6.17 15.90
C LEU A 459 3.20 5.89 15.06
N LYS A 460 4.08 4.97 15.51
CA LYS A 460 5.24 4.53 14.71
C LYS A 460 4.81 3.89 13.38
N LYS A 461 3.83 2.98 13.40
CA LYS A 461 3.24 2.40 12.17
C LYS A 461 2.79 3.46 11.17
N THR A 462 2.11 4.50 11.65
CA THR A 462 1.69 5.63 10.79
C THR A 462 2.89 6.36 10.21
N TYR A 463 3.87 6.67 11.05
CA TYR A 463 5.07 7.39 10.64
C TYR A 463 5.87 6.64 9.57
N HIS A 464 5.96 5.31 9.66
CA HIS A 464 6.68 4.47 8.71
C HIS A 464 5.88 4.15 7.43
N TRP A 465 4.58 3.88 7.54
CA TRP A 465 3.81 3.33 6.44
C TRP A 465 3.04 4.37 5.62
N ASP A 466 2.80 5.57 6.14
CA ASP A 466 2.04 6.59 5.40
C ASP A 466 2.92 7.30 4.36
N ALA A 467 2.46 7.33 3.10
CA ALA A 467 3.12 8.07 2.02
C ALA A 467 2.92 9.60 2.10
N SER A 468 1.91 10.06 2.86
CA SER A 468 1.61 11.48 3.09
C SER A 468 2.50 12.07 4.16
N GLU A 469 3.25 13.12 3.81
CA GLU A 469 4.04 13.87 4.80
C GLU A 469 3.15 14.54 5.85
N ASP A 470 1.91 14.92 5.52
CA ASP A 470 1.00 15.50 6.52
C ASP A 470 0.72 14.51 7.65
N TRP A 471 0.38 13.27 7.31
CA TRP A 471 0.12 12.22 8.30
C TRP A 471 1.37 11.79 9.05
N ARG A 472 2.52 11.67 8.36
CA ARG A 472 3.80 11.41 9.04
C ARG A 472 4.17 12.54 10.00
N ARG A 473 3.95 13.79 9.62
CA ARG A 473 4.19 14.97 10.46
C ARG A 473 3.28 14.96 11.68
N ARG A 474 1.99 14.67 11.51
CA ARG A 474 1.03 14.50 12.62
C ARG A 474 1.49 13.41 13.59
N ALA A 475 1.82 12.22 13.09
CA ALA A 475 2.30 11.12 13.90
C ALA A 475 3.58 11.49 14.67
N ARG A 476 4.53 12.18 14.03
CA ARG A 476 5.76 12.65 14.67
C ARG A 476 5.50 13.67 15.79
N ILE A 477 4.59 14.62 15.59
CA ILE A 477 4.18 15.57 16.63
C ILE A 477 3.58 14.79 17.80
N SER A 478 2.64 13.89 17.54
CA SER A 478 2.02 13.05 18.57
C SER A 478 3.04 12.20 19.35
N LEU A 479 4.01 11.59 18.66
CA LEU A 479 5.11 10.84 19.30
C LEU A 479 5.96 11.74 20.19
N SER A 480 6.23 12.98 19.78
CA SER A 480 7.00 13.93 20.60
C SER A 480 6.27 14.35 21.88
N LEU A 481 4.93 14.39 21.84
CA LEU A 481 4.10 14.70 23.00
C LEU A 481 4.10 13.57 24.05
N LEU A 482 4.35 12.32 23.65
CA LEU A 482 4.54 11.21 24.59
C LEU A 482 5.83 11.33 25.41
N SER A 483 6.85 11.98 24.84
CA SER A 483 8.17 12.13 25.48
C SER A 483 8.24 13.30 26.47
N LEU A 484 7.15 14.07 26.64
CA LEU A 484 7.08 15.15 27.61
C LEU A 484 6.58 14.60 28.96
N PRO A 485 7.26 14.87 30.09
CA PRO A 485 6.73 14.51 31.39
C PRO A 485 5.38 15.21 31.59
N ILE A 486 4.34 14.44 31.89
CA ILE A 486 3.00 14.97 32.19
C ILE A 486 3.15 15.81 33.47
N SER A 487 3.20 17.14 33.33
CA SER A 487 3.06 18.03 34.47
C SER A 487 1.62 17.92 34.95
N LEU A 488 1.40 17.08 35.96
CA LEU A 488 0.16 17.06 36.72
C LEU A 488 0.07 18.39 37.48
N SER A 489 -0.60 19.39 36.90
CA SER A 489 -1.09 20.54 37.65
C SER A 489 -2.35 20.09 38.41
N TYR A 490 -2.21 19.95 39.74
CA TYR A 490 -3.30 19.72 40.69
C TYR A 490 -4.25 20.92 40.79
#